data_AF-A0A1S8CY72-F1
#
_entry.id   AF-A0A1S8CY72-F1
#
_cell.length_a   1.000
_cell.length_b   1.000
_cell.length_c   1.000
_cell.angle_alpha   90.00
_cell.angle_beta   90.00
_cell.angle_gamma   90.00
#
_symmetry.space_group_name_H-M   'P 1'
#
loop_
_entity.id
_entity.type
_entity.pdbx_description
1 polymer ?
#
loop_
_entity_poly.entity_id
_entity_poly.type
_entity_poly.pdbx_seq_one_letter_code
_entity_poly.pdbx_strand_id
1 'polypeptide(L)'
;MKTLFKTTALALATSSLLLAGCGGGSSDNDSNTPQVAPKGKVIDFYLSGATVRFDGCNGQTTVTDTQGGFNFPANCFESTVTVTGGTDIGTSLPFNGVLRALAIPNNRATLVVVSPITTIISYTDAGIANTAKFAQQLGITNQNFLLIDPMTNSEVLQTTVVTQQLLNQIQSLLIELSDQSGTTLTPEQASQAATKALSSQMVARVNSNSTTSGLTETAFIQSVIENSVRNASANLSAELQANIDAVAKNTAAIAAATIQQKVEAVNDAMEGFTVKGSPAETLAALQAGGQTATIRTASLSQAAPEALDAVFSLITNTNPATQAALQALGVAIGSGTGIADAANALNQTLPANQQLPADVIDDLENIETYNDFIQLVNAGFNGNAQTYSVQQLANSSANNAPLAVTGGFNSVQLNMNKMGNPFKTGFSEAKVGLSYTINNANTLNIVVDKVNLGFDNAGKLTSASIPQGTNYSFTTAGTQTTSVQSANLAVDNLTVTNGTLSLPVDVFLNKASNKSSAFKAAMASYTPKSGDKVSIKVSMGATANTTVRVGSGNGTPATSITVNAGQASLLGQGVNAQLAIQ
;
A
#
# COMPACT_ATOMS: atom_id res chain seq x y z
N MET A 1 -36.14 43.91 -38.05
CA MET A 1 -35.02 43.25 -37.36
C MET A 1 -35.07 41.78 -37.73
N LYS A 2 -33.96 41.24 -38.23
CA LYS A 2 -33.85 39.96 -38.94
C LYS A 2 -34.05 38.75 -38.01
N THR A 3 -34.95 37.84 -38.43
CA THR A 3 -34.87 36.36 -38.44
C THR A 3 -33.75 35.67 -37.64
N LEU A 4 -34.06 34.63 -36.84
CA LEU A 4 -34.09 33.22 -37.31
C LEU A 4 -34.45 32.26 -36.15
N PHE A 5 -35.53 31.50 -36.35
CA PHE A 5 -35.80 30.24 -35.68
C PHE A 5 -34.79 29.18 -36.14
N LYS A 6 -34.28 28.34 -35.23
CA LYS A 6 -33.72 27.02 -35.54
C LYS A 6 -34.24 25.99 -34.55
N THR A 7 -35.34 25.36 -34.97
CA THR A 7 -35.78 24.03 -34.58
C THR A 7 -34.76 23.00 -35.09
N THR A 8 -34.27 22.14 -34.19
CA THR A 8 -33.57 20.92 -34.58
C THR A 8 -34.30 19.76 -33.92
N ALA A 9 -34.95 18.97 -34.77
CA ALA A 9 -35.66 17.75 -34.42
C ALA A 9 -34.69 16.70 -33.88
N LEU A 10 -35.03 16.05 -32.76
CA LEU A 10 -34.42 14.81 -32.35
C LEU A 10 -35.50 13.72 -32.38
N ALA A 11 -35.28 12.76 -33.27
CA ALA A 11 -36.20 11.70 -33.63
C ALA A 11 -36.45 10.75 -32.45
N LEU A 12 -37.73 10.54 -32.15
CA LEU A 12 -38.22 9.42 -31.34
C LEU A 12 -38.11 8.14 -32.19
N ALA A 13 -37.14 7.30 -31.89
CA ALA A 13 -37.09 5.92 -32.40
C ALA A 13 -37.85 5.00 -31.44
N THR A 14 -39.17 4.91 -31.63
CA THR A 14 -40.01 3.86 -31.07
C THR A 14 -39.64 2.53 -31.72
N SER A 15 -39.00 1.62 -30.98
CA SER A 15 -38.88 0.22 -31.38
C SER A 15 -39.84 -0.62 -30.56
N SER A 16 -41.04 -0.75 -31.10
CA SER A 16 -42.03 -1.75 -30.75
C SER A 16 -41.56 -3.13 -31.20
N LEU A 17 -41.33 -4.04 -30.24
CA LEU A 17 -41.34 -5.49 -30.46
C LEU A 17 -42.60 -6.05 -29.78
N LEU A 18 -43.71 -5.99 -30.51
CA LEU A 18 -44.87 -6.83 -30.33
C LEU A 18 -44.99 -7.71 -31.57
N LEU A 19 -44.80 -9.02 -31.40
CA LEU A 19 -45.33 -10.11 -32.24
C LEU A 19 -45.72 -11.21 -31.24
N ALA A 20 -47.01 -11.36 -30.95
CA ALA A 20 -47.97 -12.27 -31.59
C ALA A 20 -47.81 -13.72 -31.06
N GLY A 21 -48.84 -14.43 -30.59
CA GLY A 21 -50.27 -14.17 -30.59
C GLY A 21 -51.03 -15.17 -29.70
N CYS A 22 -52.34 -14.92 -29.60
CA CYS A 22 -53.35 -15.71 -28.91
C CYS A 22 -53.53 -17.11 -29.54
N GLY A 23 -53.68 -18.12 -28.68
CA GLY A 23 -54.16 -19.46 -29.04
C GLY A 23 -54.51 -20.24 -27.77
N GLY A 24 -55.80 -20.43 -27.50
CA GLY A 24 -56.31 -21.11 -26.32
C GLY A 24 -56.25 -22.64 -26.38
N GLY A 25 -56.45 -23.27 -25.22
CA GLY A 25 -56.66 -24.72 -25.08
C GLY A 25 -56.12 -25.27 -23.76
N SER A 26 -57.00 -25.82 -22.93
CA SER A 26 -56.71 -26.49 -21.65
C SER A 26 -55.66 -27.59 -21.74
N SER A 27 -54.85 -27.72 -20.67
CA SER A 27 -54.64 -28.91 -19.82
C SER A 27 -53.22 -28.96 -19.26
N ASP A 28 -53.12 -29.12 -17.95
CA ASP A 28 -51.96 -29.39 -17.09
C ASP A 28 -50.62 -29.72 -17.78
N ASN A 29 -49.59 -28.90 -17.50
CA ASN A 29 -48.22 -29.34 -17.21
C ASN A 29 -47.33 -28.14 -16.83
N ASP A 30 -46.54 -28.33 -15.78
CA ASP A 30 -45.46 -27.50 -15.24
C ASP A 30 -45.14 -26.20 -16.00
N SER A 31 -45.54 -25.07 -15.41
CA SER A 31 -45.07 -23.76 -15.84
C SER A 31 -43.62 -23.54 -15.38
N ASN A 32 -42.66 -24.03 -16.16
CA ASN A 32 -41.31 -23.48 -16.18
C ASN A 32 -41.35 -22.11 -16.85
N THR A 33 -41.72 -21.07 -16.09
CA THR A 33 -41.42 -19.70 -16.49
C THR A 33 -39.89 -19.57 -16.61
N PRO A 34 -39.33 -18.98 -17.69
CA PRO A 34 -37.89 -18.76 -17.78
C PRO A 34 -37.47 -17.83 -16.63
N GLN A 35 -36.82 -18.40 -15.62
CA GLN A 35 -36.25 -17.64 -14.53
C GLN A 35 -35.12 -16.77 -15.09
N VAL A 36 -35.32 -15.45 -15.10
CA VAL A 36 -34.26 -14.50 -15.47
C VAL A 36 -33.13 -14.66 -14.45
N ALA A 37 -31.93 -15.03 -14.91
CA ALA A 37 -30.78 -15.17 -14.04
C ALA A 37 -30.52 -13.83 -13.33
N PRO A 38 -30.34 -13.82 -11.99
CA PRO A 38 -30.07 -12.59 -11.25
C PRO A 38 -28.76 -11.96 -11.74
N LYS A 39 -28.67 -10.63 -11.65
CA LYS A 39 -27.44 -9.90 -11.89
C LYS A 39 -26.75 -9.57 -10.59
N GLY A 40 -25.46 -9.31 -10.65
CA GLY A 40 -24.68 -8.86 -9.51
C GLY A 40 -23.95 -7.54 -9.78
N LYS A 41 -23.64 -6.82 -8.70
CA LYS A 41 -22.74 -5.66 -8.72
C LYS A 41 -21.75 -5.72 -7.57
N VAL A 42 -20.52 -5.32 -7.85
CA VAL A 42 -19.45 -5.18 -6.85
C VAL A 42 -19.13 -3.70 -6.66
N ILE A 43 -19.29 -3.21 -5.43
CA ILE A 43 -19.42 -1.77 -5.16
C ILE A 43 -18.54 -1.33 -4.00
N ASP A 44 -17.44 -0.68 -4.38
CA ASP A 44 -16.58 0.22 -3.61
C ASP A 44 -16.26 1.35 -4.60
N PHE A 45 -17.18 2.32 -4.70
CA PHE A 45 -17.58 3.01 -5.95
C PHE A 45 -18.08 2.08 -7.06
N TYR A 46 -17.20 1.31 -7.69
CA TYR A 46 -17.46 0.07 -8.44
C TYR A 46 -16.11 -0.59 -8.71
N LEU A 47 -16.04 -1.92 -8.63
CA LEU A 47 -14.80 -2.65 -8.93
C LEU A 47 -14.80 -3.18 -10.36
N SER A 48 -13.95 -2.62 -11.21
CA SER A 48 -13.75 -3.04 -12.60
C SER A 48 -12.72 -4.17 -12.69
N GLY A 49 -13.02 -5.24 -13.43
CA GLY A 49 -12.08 -6.35 -13.65
C GLY A 49 -11.81 -7.22 -12.42
N ALA A 50 -12.69 -7.19 -11.41
CA ALA A 50 -12.59 -8.02 -10.22
C ALA A 50 -13.01 -9.46 -10.49
N THR A 51 -12.35 -10.43 -9.85
CA THR A 51 -12.72 -11.84 -9.93
C THR A 51 -13.82 -12.14 -8.92
N VAL A 52 -14.95 -12.64 -9.41
CA VAL A 52 -16.11 -13.04 -8.62
C VAL A 52 -16.15 -14.56 -8.56
N ARG A 53 -16.09 -15.14 -7.37
CA ARG A 53 -16.17 -16.59 -7.11
C ARG A 53 -17.48 -16.96 -6.43
N PHE A 54 -18.12 -18.01 -6.94
CA PHE A 54 -19.35 -18.57 -6.41
C PHE A 54 -19.01 -19.78 -5.52
N ASP A 55 -18.88 -19.53 -4.21
CA ASP A 55 -18.37 -20.50 -3.23
C ASP A 55 -19.23 -21.78 -3.14
N GLY A 56 -20.56 -21.66 -3.25
CA GLY A 56 -21.52 -22.76 -3.25
C GLY A 56 -21.74 -23.42 -4.61
N CYS A 57 -21.00 -23.00 -5.64
CA CYS A 57 -21.19 -23.46 -7.02
C CYS A 57 -19.91 -24.04 -7.62
N ASN A 58 -19.31 -25.04 -6.94
CA ASN A 58 -18.04 -25.68 -7.33
C ASN A 58 -16.89 -24.68 -7.58
N GLY A 59 -16.94 -23.51 -6.93
CA GLY A 59 -15.93 -22.46 -7.10
C GLY A 59 -15.88 -21.85 -8.51
N GLN A 60 -16.96 -21.90 -9.29
CA GLN A 60 -17.04 -21.20 -10.58
C GLN A 60 -16.72 -19.71 -10.41
N THR A 61 -16.18 -19.09 -11.46
CA THR A 61 -15.80 -17.68 -11.45
C THR A 61 -16.35 -16.91 -12.65
N THR A 62 -16.50 -15.60 -12.46
CA THR A 62 -16.70 -14.61 -13.52
C THR A 62 -15.86 -13.37 -13.21
N VAL A 63 -15.81 -12.41 -14.13
CA VAL A 63 -15.14 -11.12 -13.96
C VAL A 63 -16.16 -10.00 -14.04
N THR A 64 -15.96 -8.94 -13.26
CA THR A 64 -16.81 -7.73 -13.34
C THR A 64 -16.49 -6.89 -14.58
N ASP A 65 -17.53 -6.25 -15.13
CA ASP A 65 -17.40 -5.23 -16.17
C ASP A 65 -16.92 -3.89 -15.60
N THR A 66 -16.83 -2.86 -16.46
CA THR A 66 -16.35 -1.51 -16.10
C THR A 66 -17.28 -0.75 -15.15
N GLN A 67 -18.48 -1.27 -14.88
CA GLN A 67 -19.46 -0.73 -13.94
C GLN A 67 -19.67 -1.67 -12.75
N GLY A 68 -18.72 -2.60 -12.51
CA GLY A 68 -18.78 -3.57 -11.43
C GLY A 68 -19.84 -4.66 -11.62
N GLY A 69 -20.48 -4.73 -12.77
CA GLY A 69 -21.55 -5.68 -13.07
C GLY A 69 -21.02 -7.08 -13.37
N PHE A 70 -21.76 -8.11 -12.95
CA PHE A 70 -21.50 -9.50 -13.32
C PHE A 70 -22.79 -10.30 -13.46
N ASN A 71 -22.71 -11.44 -14.16
CA ASN A 71 -23.82 -12.37 -14.31
C ASN A 71 -23.56 -13.65 -13.50
N PHE A 72 -24.61 -14.21 -12.91
CA PHE A 72 -24.52 -15.51 -12.26
C PHE A 72 -24.43 -16.61 -13.33
N PRO A 73 -23.50 -17.57 -13.20
CA PRO A 73 -23.54 -18.77 -14.00
C PRO A 73 -24.84 -19.56 -13.71
N ALA A 74 -25.22 -20.41 -14.67
CA ALA A 74 -26.42 -21.23 -14.55
C ALA A 74 -26.40 -22.05 -13.26
N ASN A 75 -27.51 -22.02 -12.51
CA ASN A 75 -27.68 -22.74 -11.24
C ASN A 75 -26.76 -22.31 -10.08
N CYS A 76 -26.08 -21.16 -10.17
CA CYS A 76 -25.23 -20.64 -9.09
C CYS A 76 -25.91 -19.53 -8.24
N PHE A 77 -27.19 -19.24 -8.44
CA PHE A 77 -27.86 -18.08 -7.85
C PHE A 77 -28.10 -18.18 -6.33
N GLU A 78 -27.99 -19.37 -5.73
CA GLU A 78 -28.05 -19.57 -4.28
C GLU A 78 -26.66 -19.59 -3.63
N SER A 79 -25.62 -19.21 -4.37
CA SER A 79 -24.25 -19.21 -3.86
C SER A 79 -23.93 -17.93 -3.09
N THR A 80 -23.23 -18.07 -1.97
CA THR A 80 -22.39 -16.99 -1.42
C THR A 80 -21.39 -16.56 -2.48
N VAL A 81 -21.16 -15.25 -2.55
CA VAL A 81 -20.22 -14.65 -3.50
C VAL A 81 -19.01 -14.12 -2.74
N THR A 82 -17.82 -14.41 -3.25
CA THR A 82 -16.54 -13.86 -2.77
C THR A 82 -15.86 -13.15 -3.94
N VAL A 83 -15.35 -11.93 -3.72
CA VAL A 83 -14.74 -11.10 -4.75
C VAL A 83 -13.35 -10.64 -4.31
N THR A 84 -12.39 -10.72 -5.24
CA THR A 84 -10.98 -10.34 -5.05
C THR A 84 -10.43 -9.64 -6.30
N GLY A 85 -9.44 -8.78 -6.13
CA GLY A 85 -8.79 -8.06 -7.22
C GLY A 85 -9.67 -7.02 -7.91
N GLY A 86 -9.22 -6.55 -9.07
CA GLY A 86 -9.88 -5.47 -9.82
C GLY A 86 -9.36 -4.09 -9.45
N THR A 87 -10.02 -3.06 -9.98
CA THR A 87 -9.67 -1.65 -9.79
C THR A 87 -10.91 -0.88 -9.38
N ASP A 88 -10.84 -0.16 -8.26
CA ASP A 88 -11.86 0.78 -7.84
C ASP A 88 -11.86 1.99 -8.81
N ILE A 89 -13.00 2.22 -9.46
CA ILE A 89 -13.12 3.30 -10.46
C ILE A 89 -13.16 4.72 -9.85
N GLY A 90 -13.47 4.83 -8.55
CA GLY A 90 -13.45 6.06 -7.79
C GLY A 90 -12.03 6.52 -7.51
N THR A 91 -11.23 5.66 -6.91
CA THR A 91 -9.85 5.97 -6.50
C THR A 91 -8.80 5.68 -7.58
N SER A 92 -9.15 4.88 -8.58
CA SER A 92 -8.23 4.30 -9.57
C SER A 92 -7.12 3.42 -8.95
N LEU A 93 -7.35 2.90 -7.74
CA LEU A 93 -6.42 2.02 -7.05
C LEU A 93 -6.78 0.54 -7.27
N PRO A 94 -5.81 -0.38 -7.28
CA PRO A 94 -6.07 -1.81 -7.21
C PRO A 94 -6.80 -2.18 -5.93
N PHE A 95 -7.80 -3.07 -6.03
CA PHE A 95 -8.48 -3.60 -4.86
C PHE A 95 -7.74 -4.84 -4.34
N ASN A 96 -7.16 -4.71 -3.14
CA ASN A 96 -6.34 -5.76 -2.51
C ASN A 96 -7.08 -6.48 -1.36
N GLY A 97 -8.38 -6.21 -1.18
CA GLY A 97 -9.19 -6.80 -0.12
C GLY A 97 -9.98 -8.04 -0.56
N VAL A 98 -10.92 -8.44 0.29
CA VAL A 98 -11.94 -9.46 -0.03
C VAL A 98 -13.32 -8.87 0.25
N LEU A 99 -14.19 -8.83 -0.77
CA LEU A 99 -15.60 -8.54 -0.56
C LEU A 99 -16.42 -9.84 -0.59
N ARG A 100 -17.50 -9.87 0.18
CA ARG A 100 -18.40 -11.03 0.29
C ARG A 100 -19.85 -10.60 0.35
N ALA A 101 -20.72 -11.45 -0.16
CA ALA A 101 -22.16 -11.33 0.02
C ALA A 101 -22.77 -12.69 0.29
N LEU A 102 -23.71 -12.74 1.26
CA LEU A 102 -24.47 -13.94 1.57
C LEU A 102 -25.40 -14.30 0.40
N ALA A 103 -25.70 -15.59 0.26
CA ALA A 103 -26.78 -16.04 -0.61
C ALA A 103 -28.11 -15.38 -0.20
N ILE A 104 -28.87 -14.89 -1.18
CA ILE A 104 -30.20 -14.32 -0.94
C ILE A 104 -31.25 -15.41 -1.20
N PRO A 105 -31.99 -15.86 -0.16
CA PRO A 105 -32.95 -16.95 -0.32
C PRO A 105 -34.08 -16.62 -1.31
N ASN A 106 -34.60 -17.65 -1.99
CA ASN A 106 -35.85 -17.64 -2.75
C ASN A 106 -35.92 -16.82 -4.05
N ASN A 107 -34.80 -16.57 -4.74
CA ASN A 107 -34.82 -16.11 -6.14
C ASN A 107 -35.67 -14.83 -6.41
N ARG A 108 -35.79 -13.93 -5.42
CA ARG A 108 -36.55 -12.67 -5.54
C ARG A 108 -35.69 -11.43 -5.78
N ALA A 109 -34.37 -11.54 -5.64
CA ALA A 109 -33.47 -10.43 -5.89
C ALA A 109 -33.12 -10.38 -7.39
N THR A 110 -33.54 -9.30 -8.06
CA THR A 110 -33.09 -9.01 -9.44
C THR A 110 -31.63 -8.54 -9.50
N LEU A 111 -31.09 -8.13 -8.35
CA LEU A 111 -29.72 -7.65 -8.17
C LEU A 111 -29.14 -8.12 -6.83
N VAL A 112 -27.96 -8.72 -6.86
CA VAL A 112 -27.13 -9.01 -5.68
C VAL A 112 -26.05 -7.94 -5.56
N VAL A 113 -25.96 -7.29 -4.41
CA VAL A 113 -24.93 -6.29 -4.13
C VAL A 113 -23.81 -6.93 -3.30
N VAL A 114 -22.57 -6.75 -3.76
CA VAL A 114 -21.35 -7.12 -3.05
C VAL A 114 -20.60 -5.84 -2.71
N SER A 115 -20.56 -5.46 -1.43
CA SER A 115 -19.96 -4.23 -0.94
C SER A 115 -19.26 -4.44 0.41
N PRO A 116 -18.45 -3.48 0.88
CA PRO A 116 -17.90 -3.48 2.24
C PRO A 116 -18.95 -3.81 3.32
N ILE A 117 -20.15 -3.22 3.23
CA ILE A 117 -21.23 -3.44 4.19
C ILE A 117 -21.78 -4.87 4.13
N THR A 118 -22.04 -5.41 2.92
CA THR A 118 -22.50 -6.81 2.81
C THR A 118 -21.44 -7.80 3.26
N THR A 119 -20.17 -7.43 3.12
CA THR A 119 -19.03 -8.22 3.59
C THR A 119 -19.05 -8.32 5.11
N ILE A 120 -19.21 -7.21 5.83
CA ILE A 120 -19.34 -7.22 7.29
C ILE A 120 -20.50 -8.13 7.72
N ILE A 121 -21.68 -7.97 7.10
CA ILE A 121 -22.85 -8.80 7.40
C ILE A 121 -22.56 -10.29 7.20
N SER A 122 -21.79 -10.64 6.16
CA SER A 122 -21.44 -12.03 5.84
C SER A 122 -20.56 -12.73 6.89
N TYR A 123 -19.87 -11.97 7.74
CA TYR A 123 -19.06 -12.49 8.85
C TYR A 123 -19.82 -12.57 10.17
N THR A 124 -21.13 -12.30 10.19
CA THR A 124 -21.96 -12.44 11.39
C THR A 124 -22.60 -13.81 11.45
N ASP A 125 -22.58 -14.46 12.62
CA ASP A 125 -23.24 -15.76 12.83
C ASP A 125 -24.77 -15.67 12.68
N ALA A 126 -25.35 -14.48 12.84
CA ALA A 126 -26.77 -14.21 12.66
C ALA A 126 -27.16 -13.96 11.18
N GLY A 127 -26.18 -13.80 10.29
CA GLY A 127 -26.37 -13.47 8.88
C GLY A 127 -27.31 -12.27 8.66
N ILE A 128 -28.31 -12.47 7.80
CA ILE A 128 -29.29 -11.45 7.38
C ILE A 128 -30.15 -10.91 8.54
N ALA A 129 -30.31 -11.66 9.64
CA ALA A 129 -31.19 -11.28 10.74
C ALA A 129 -30.75 -10.00 11.47
N ASN A 130 -29.47 -9.64 11.38
CA ASN A 130 -28.92 -8.43 12.00
C ASN A 130 -28.86 -7.21 11.06
N THR A 131 -29.20 -7.35 9.78
CA THR A 131 -29.03 -6.26 8.78
C THR A 131 -29.75 -4.97 9.18
N ALA A 132 -30.98 -5.04 9.69
CA ALA A 132 -31.73 -3.85 10.12
C ALA A 132 -31.13 -3.18 11.37
N LYS A 133 -30.61 -3.97 12.31
CA LYS A 133 -29.95 -3.44 13.51
C LYS A 133 -28.57 -2.85 13.18
N PHE A 134 -27.86 -3.44 12.21
CA PHE A 134 -26.61 -2.91 11.68
C PHE A 134 -26.86 -1.56 11.00
N ALA A 135 -27.93 -1.45 10.21
CA ALA A 135 -28.32 -0.19 9.60
C ALA A 135 -28.53 0.89 10.66
N GLN A 136 -29.30 0.59 11.71
CA GLN A 136 -29.52 1.50 12.81
C GLN A 136 -28.21 1.94 13.50
N GLN A 137 -27.28 1.01 13.75
CA GLN A 137 -25.98 1.32 14.37
C GLN A 137 -25.05 2.15 13.47
N LEU A 138 -25.20 2.03 12.16
CA LEU A 138 -24.48 2.83 11.17
C LEU A 138 -25.19 4.17 10.87
N GLY A 139 -26.26 4.50 11.60
CA GLY A 139 -27.03 5.74 11.41
C GLY A 139 -27.97 5.74 10.20
N ILE A 140 -28.16 4.59 9.55
CA ILE A 140 -29.00 4.46 8.35
C ILE A 140 -30.31 3.78 8.73
N THR A 141 -31.44 4.43 8.46
CA THR A 141 -32.76 3.88 8.81
C THR A 141 -33.50 3.36 7.57
N ASN A 142 -34.24 2.25 7.74
CA ASN A 142 -35.16 1.69 6.74
C ASN A 142 -34.53 1.26 5.39
N GLN A 143 -33.22 0.98 5.34
CA GLN A 143 -32.54 0.50 4.13
C GLN A 143 -32.21 -0.99 4.21
N ASN A 144 -32.30 -1.69 3.08
CA ASN A 144 -31.80 -3.06 2.94
C ASN A 144 -30.45 -3.05 2.21
N PHE A 145 -29.37 -3.12 2.98
CA PHE A 145 -28.00 -3.11 2.45
C PHE A 145 -27.67 -4.25 1.50
N LEU A 146 -28.43 -5.34 1.53
CA LEU A 146 -28.19 -6.50 0.67
C LEU A 146 -28.59 -6.24 -0.79
N LEU A 147 -29.42 -5.23 -1.05
CA LEU A 147 -30.04 -4.97 -2.37
C LEU A 147 -29.86 -3.54 -2.88
N ILE A 148 -29.44 -2.60 -2.04
CA ILE A 148 -29.26 -1.21 -2.43
C ILE A 148 -27.88 -0.98 -3.02
N ASP A 149 -27.83 -0.34 -4.20
CA ASP A 149 -26.58 0.10 -4.82
C ASP A 149 -26.10 1.39 -4.13
N PRO A 150 -24.96 1.38 -3.40
CA PRO A 150 -24.42 2.56 -2.74
C PRO A 150 -24.31 3.78 -3.66
N MET A 151 -23.98 3.60 -4.95
CA MET A 151 -23.86 4.73 -5.90
C MET A 151 -25.17 5.45 -6.21
N THR A 152 -26.29 4.95 -5.69
CA THR A 152 -27.63 5.51 -5.85
C THR A 152 -28.23 6.05 -4.55
N ASN A 153 -27.49 5.96 -3.43
CA ASN A 153 -27.95 6.43 -2.13
C ASN A 153 -26.79 7.07 -1.35
N SER A 154 -26.91 8.36 -1.02
CA SER A 154 -25.85 9.13 -0.35
C SER A 154 -25.39 8.54 0.98
N GLU A 155 -26.32 8.18 1.86
CA GLU A 155 -25.99 7.66 3.19
C GLU A 155 -25.26 6.32 3.07
N VAL A 156 -25.78 5.42 2.22
CA VAL A 156 -25.15 4.11 1.99
C VAL A 156 -23.78 4.27 1.32
N LEU A 157 -23.62 5.22 0.38
CA LEU A 157 -22.34 5.50 -0.27
C LEU A 157 -21.29 5.93 0.74
N GLN A 158 -21.61 6.94 1.56
CA GLN A 158 -20.72 7.46 2.58
C GLN A 158 -20.28 6.33 3.52
N THR A 159 -21.23 5.59 4.09
CA THR A 159 -20.91 4.48 5.00
C THR A 159 -20.09 3.39 4.30
N THR A 160 -20.37 3.09 3.03
CA THR A 160 -19.61 2.09 2.25
C THR A 160 -18.14 2.51 2.12
N VAL A 161 -17.89 3.74 1.70
CA VAL A 161 -16.54 4.27 1.47
C VAL A 161 -15.77 4.43 2.80
N VAL A 162 -16.42 4.96 3.84
CA VAL A 162 -15.82 5.08 5.19
C VAL A 162 -15.46 3.70 5.76
N THR A 163 -16.34 2.71 5.58
CA THR A 163 -16.08 1.33 5.98
C THR A 163 -14.87 0.75 5.27
N GLN A 164 -14.80 0.93 3.94
CA GLN A 164 -13.67 0.43 3.16
C GLN A 164 -12.36 1.12 3.59
N GLN A 165 -12.39 2.43 3.84
CA GLN A 165 -11.20 3.15 4.30
C GLN A 165 -10.69 2.58 5.63
N LEU A 166 -11.57 2.31 6.59
CA LEU A 166 -11.17 1.69 7.86
C LEU A 166 -10.53 0.30 7.63
N LEU A 167 -11.14 -0.52 6.78
CA LEU A 167 -10.61 -1.86 6.46
C LEU A 167 -9.25 -1.78 5.76
N ASN A 168 -9.06 -0.87 4.81
CA ASN A 168 -7.79 -0.66 4.10
C ASN A 168 -6.66 -0.29 5.07
N GLN A 169 -6.92 0.64 5.99
CA GLN A 169 -5.92 1.09 6.96
C GLN A 169 -5.49 -0.03 7.92
N ILE A 170 -6.46 -0.80 8.43
CA ILE A 170 -6.16 -1.93 9.32
C ILE A 170 -5.46 -3.05 8.55
N GLN A 171 -5.84 -3.29 7.29
CA GLN A 171 -5.18 -4.27 6.44
C GLN A 171 -3.69 -3.94 6.26
N SER A 172 -3.35 -2.70 5.88
CA SER A 172 -1.95 -2.28 5.74
C SER A 172 -1.17 -2.42 7.04
N LEU A 173 -1.79 -2.06 8.17
CA LEU A 173 -1.19 -2.22 9.50
C LEU A 173 -0.87 -3.68 9.84
N LEU A 174 -1.78 -4.61 9.51
CA LEU A 174 -1.56 -6.04 9.74
C LEU A 174 -0.46 -6.62 8.84
N ILE A 175 -0.38 -6.17 7.58
CA ILE A 175 0.67 -6.58 6.66
C ILE A 175 2.03 -6.16 7.23
N GLU A 176 2.18 -4.89 7.62
CA GLU A 176 3.40 -4.37 8.24
C GLU A 176 3.78 -5.15 9.51
N LEU A 177 2.80 -5.42 10.39
CA LEU A 177 3.01 -6.22 11.59
C LEU A 177 3.60 -7.61 11.26
N SER A 178 3.10 -8.27 10.20
CA SER A 178 3.63 -9.56 9.78
C SER A 178 5.02 -9.45 9.18
N ASP A 179 5.24 -8.49 8.28
CA ASP A 179 6.48 -8.33 7.52
C ASP A 179 7.68 -8.09 8.45
N GLN A 180 7.50 -7.23 9.46
CA GLN A 180 8.52 -6.97 10.49
C GLN A 180 8.88 -8.20 11.34
N SER A 181 7.95 -9.14 11.47
CA SER A 181 8.17 -10.40 12.20
C SER A 181 8.79 -11.52 11.34
N GLY A 182 9.10 -11.24 10.06
CA GLY A 182 9.62 -12.23 9.12
C GLY A 182 8.58 -13.24 8.62
N THR A 183 7.29 -12.97 8.83
CA THR A 183 6.17 -13.69 8.21
C THR A 183 5.50 -12.76 7.20
N THR A 184 4.64 -13.27 6.31
CA THR A 184 3.92 -12.38 5.37
C THR A 184 2.46 -12.79 5.32
N LEU A 185 1.60 -11.97 5.93
CA LEU A 185 0.16 -12.04 5.69
C LEU A 185 -0.10 -11.65 4.25
N THR A 186 -0.88 -12.47 3.55
CA THR A 186 -1.44 -12.05 2.27
C THR A 186 -2.45 -10.92 2.48
N PRO A 187 -2.64 -10.04 1.49
CA PRO A 187 -3.68 -9.02 1.52
C PRO A 187 -5.06 -9.58 1.87
N GLU A 188 -5.39 -10.77 1.35
CA GLU A 188 -6.65 -11.44 1.62
C GLU A 188 -6.77 -11.87 3.09
N GLN A 189 -5.72 -12.47 3.68
CA GLN A 189 -5.73 -12.87 5.09
C GLN A 189 -5.87 -11.66 6.02
N ALA A 190 -5.15 -10.58 5.75
CA ALA A 190 -5.25 -9.33 6.51
C ALA A 190 -6.65 -8.71 6.39
N SER A 191 -7.21 -8.66 5.18
CA SER A 191 -8.57 -8.15 4.93
C SER A 191 -9.65 -8.98 5.65
N GLN A 192 -9.52 -10.31 5.66
CA GLN A 192 -10.43 -11.19 6.38
C GLN A 192 -10.35 -10.99 7.90
N ALA A 193 -9.14 -10.87 8.46
CA ALA A 193 -8.93 -10.65 9.89
C ALA A 193 -9.55 -9.31 10.35
N ALA A 194 -9.33 -8.25 9.58
CA ALA A 194 -9.90 -6.92 9.80
C ALA A 194 -11.43 -6.92 9.70
N THR A 195 -11.98 -7.53 8.65
CA THR A 195 -13.44 -7.59 8.44
C THR A 195 -14.13 -8.39 9.54
N LYS A 196 -13.58 -9.53 9.94
CA LYS A 196 -14.11 -10.33 11.04
C LYS A 196 -14.11 -9.55 12.36
N ALA A 197 -13.04 -8.81 12.63
CA ALA A 197 -12.94 -7.96 13.81
C ALA A 197 -14.00 -6.85 13.80
N LEU A 198 -14.13 -6.12 12.69
CA LEU A 198 -15.14 -5.07 12.53
C LEU A 198 -16.56 -5.61 12.70
N SER A 199 -16.84 -6.77 12.09
CA SER A 199 -18.13 -7.46 12.21
C SER A 199 -18.44 -7.83 13.66
N SER A 200 -17.47 -8.39 14.39
CA SER A 200 -17.64 -8.72 15.81
C SER A 200 -17.95 -7.50 16.68
N GLN A 201 -17.29 -6.37 16.41
CA GLN A 201 -17.52 -5.13 17.15
C GLN A 201 -18.88 -4.50 16.82
N MET A 202 -19.33 -4.63 15.57
CA MET A 202 -20.68 -4.22 15.18
C MET A 202 -21.76 -5.06 15.87
N VAL A 203 -21.58 -6.39 15.95
CA VAL A 203 -22.47 -7.26 16.73
C VAL A 203 -22.47 -6.86 18.21
N ALA A 204 -21.31 -6.56 18.79
CA ALA A 204 -21.21 -6.13 20.18
C ALA A 204 -22.02 -4.84 20.44
N ARG A 205 -21.92 -3.83 19.55
CA ARG A 205 -22.72 -2.60 19.64
C ARG A 205 -24.22 -2.85 19.53
N VAL A 206 -24.64 -3.73 18.62
CA VAL A 206 -26.05 -4.14 18.50
C VAL A 206 -26.56 -4.78 19.78
N ASN A 207 -25.77 -5.68 20.37
CA ASN A 207 -26.18 -6.41 21.58
C ASN A 207 -26.19 -5.51 22.83
N SER A 208 -25.38 -4.46 22.87
CA SER A 208 -25.34 -3.51 23.98
C SER A 208 -26.34 -2.36 23.84
N ASN A 209 -27.14 -2.31 22.77
CA ASN A 209 -27.99 -1.16 22.42
C ASN A 209 -27.22 0.17 22.46
N SER A 210 -25.96 0.16 22.02
CA SER A 210 -25.14 1.36 22.02
C SER A 210 -25.78 2.44 21.15
N THR A 211 -25.75 3.69 21.62
CA THR A 211 -26.17 4.87 20.85
C THR A 211 -25.01 5.53 20.11
N THR A 212 -23.83 4.90 20.12
CA THR A 212 -22.62 5.41 19.48
C THR A 212 -22.59 5.06 17.99
N SER A 213 -22.63 6.09 17.16
CA SER A 213 -22.97 6.00 15.73
C SER A 213 -21.74 6.02 14.80
N GLY A 214 -20.52 6.16 15.32
CA GLY A 214 -19.35 6.47 14.49
C GLY A 214 -18.46 5.26 14.19
N LEU A 215 -18.10 5.07 12.92
CA LEU A 215 -16.92 4.28 12.51
C LEU A 215 -15.60 5.04 12.76
N THR A 216 -15.69 6.33 13.10
CA THR A 216 -14.57 7.25 13.37
C THR A 216 -14.20 7.33 14.86
N GLU A 217 -14.86 6.58 15.74
CA GLU A 217 -14.57 6.61 17.17
C GLU A 217 -13.24 5.90 17.48
N THR A 218 -12.27 6.61 18.09
CA THR A 218 -10.94 6.04 18.38
C THR A 218 -11.01 4.77 19.21
N ALA A 219 -11.85 4.71 20.25
CA ALA A 219 -12.00 3.53 21.09
C ALA A 219 -12.58 2.32 20.34
N PHE A 220 -13.48 2.57 19.37
CA PHE A 220 -14.01 1.54 18.50
C PHE A 220 -12.92 1.03 17.55
N ILE A 221 -12.21 1.94 16.87
CA ILE A 221 -11.10 1.61 15.98
C ILE A 221 -10.02 0.81 16.72
N GLN A 222 -9.66 1.22 17.95
CA GLN A 222 -8.74 0.48 18.81
C GLN A 222 -9.22 -0.95 19.04
N SER A 223 -10.50 -1.13 19.39
CA SER A 223 -11.10 -2.45 19.63
C SER A 223 -11.16 -3.31 18.36
N VAL A 224 -11.32 -2.69 17.18
CA VAL A 224 -11.25 -3.38 15.88
C VAL A 224 -9.82 -3.81 15.61
N ILE A 225 -8.81 -2.95 15.79
CA ILE A 225 -7.39 -3.29 15.59
C ILE A 225 -6.98 -4.44 16.51
N GLU A 226 -7.30 -4.37 17.81
CA GLU A 226 -6.96 -5.42 18.78
C GLU A 226 -7.52 -6.78 18.34
N ASN A 227 -8.80 -6.83 17.94
CA ASN A 227 -9.41 -8.06 17.45
C ASN A 227 -8.85 -8.52 16.10
N SER A 228 -8.43 -7.57 15.25
CA SER A 228 -7.84 -7.86 13.95
C SER A 228 -6.50 -8.58 14.12
N VAL A 229 -5.65 -8.09 15.01
CA VAL A 229 -4.37 -8.74 15.37
C VAL A 229 -4.62 -10.14 15.92
N ARG A 230 -5.59 -10.31 16.81
CA ARG A 230 -5.97 -11.63 17.35
C ARG A 230 -6.47 -12.59 16.28
N ASN A 231 -7.30 -12.12 15.36
CA ASN A 231 -7.78 -12.91 14.23
C ASN A 231 -6.65 -13.32 13.27
N ALA A 232 -5.62 -12.50 13.14
CA ALA A 232 -4.45 -12.77 12.31
C ALA A 232 -3.39 -13.65 13.00
N SER A 233 -3.52 -13.91 14.31
CA SER A 233 -2.50 -14.55 15.17
C SER A 233 -1.87 -15.81 14.57
N ALA A 234 -2.66 -16.71 13.98
CA ALA A 234 -2.16 -17.95 13.40
C ALA A 234 -1.17 -17.77 12.23
N ASN A 235 -1.13 -16.58 11.62
CA ASN A 235 -0.24 -16.24 10.51
C ASN A 235 0.94 -15.35 10.94
N LEU A 236 1.05 -14.99 12.23
CA LEU A 236 2.16 -14.20 12.76
C LEU A 236 3.31 -15.11 13.22
N SER A 237 4.48 -14.53 13.50
CA SER A 237 5.61 -15.29 14.07
C SER A 237 5.27 -15.90 15.45
N ALA A 238 5.99 -16.96 15.82
CA ALA A 238 5.78 -17.63 17.11
C ALA A 238 5.97 -16.70 18.33
N GLU A 239 6.89 -15.73 18.22
CA GLU A 239 7.14 -14.73 19.26
C GLU A 239 5.93 -13.79 19.45
N LEU A 240 5.35 -13.31 18.35
CA LEU A 240 4.15 -12.47 18.40
C LEU A 240 2.94 -13.27 18.90
N GLN A 241 2.80 -14.52 18.48
CA GLN A 241 1.74 -15.41 18.96
C GLN A 241 1.79 -15.61 20.48
N ALA A 242 2.98 -15.84 21.05
CA ALA A 242 3.15 -16.01 22.48
C ALA A 242 2.76 -14.76 23.30
N ASN A 243 2.79 -13.58 22.67
CA ASN A 243 2.52 -12.28 23.31
C ASN A 243 1.31 -11.56 22.70
N ILE A 244 0.38 -12.30 22.09
CA ILE A 244 -0.67 -11.72 21.21
C ILE A 244 -1.52 -10.64 21.90
N ASP A 245 -1.71 -10.74 23.22
CA ASP A 245 -2.42 -9.73 24.02
C ASP A 245 -1.70 -8.38 24.03
N ALA A 246 -0.38 -8.39 24.23
CA ALA A 246 0.44 -7.19 24.23
C ALA A 246 0.56 -6.64 22.80
N VAL A 247 0.80 -7.51 21.81
CA VAL A 247 0.87 -7.12 20.41
C VAL A 247 -0.42 -6.43 19.98
N ALA A 248 -1.59 -7.02 20.24
CA ALA A 248 -2.88 -6.42 19.92
C ALA A 248 -3.04 -5.01 20.54
N LYS A 249 -2.75 -4.88 21.84
CA LYS A 249 -2.90 -3.62 22.58
C LYS A 249 -1.91 -2.55 22.13
N ASN A 250 -0.64 -2.90 21.93
CA ASN A 250 0.41 -1.96 21.57
C ASN A 250 0.29 -1.52 20.11
N THR A 251 -0.05 -2.43 19.19
CA THR A 251 -0.39 -2.10 17.80
C THR A 251 -1.59 -1.17 17.73
N ALA A 252 -2.63 -1.41 18.54
CA ALA A 252 -3.78 -0.50 18.59
C ALA A 252 -3.44 0.85 19.23
N ALA A 253 -2.60 0.86 20.28
CA ALA A 253 -2.17 2.08 20.96
C ALA A 253 -1.43 3.04 20.01
N ILE A 254 -0.52 2.53 19.18
CA ILE A 254 0.24 3.37 18.25
C ILE A 254 -0.57 3.80 17.02
N ALA A 255 -1.47 2.96 16.51
CA ALA A 255 -2.09 3.18 15.21
C ALA A 255 -3.51 3.77 15.24
N ALA A 256 -4.28 3.57 16.33
CA ALA A 256 -5.72 3.87 16.31
C ALA A 256 -6.06 5.34 16.02
N ALA A 257 -5.29 6.29 16.56
CA ALA A 257 -5.51 7.72 16.32
C ALA A 257 -5.19 8.12 14.88
N THR A 258 -4.09 7.63 14.31
CA THR A 258 -3.74 7.87 12.90
C THR A 258 -4.79 7.29 11.95
N ILE A 259 -5.24 6.05 12.19
CA ILE A 259 -6.31 5.43 11.40
C ILE A 259 -7.61 6.23 11.55
N GLN A 260 -7.95 6.66 12.76
CA GLN A 260 -9.12 7.51 13.02
C GLN A 260 -9.10 8.77 12.16
N GLN A 261 -7.98 9.48 12.10
CA GLN A 261 -7.83 10.68 11.28
C GLN A 261 -8.03 10.42 9.78
N LYS A 262 -7.54 9.28 9.25
CA LYS A 262 -7.77 8.92 7.83
C LYS A 262 -9.21 8.57 7.53
N VAL A 263 -9.87 7.88 8.45
CA VAL A 263 -11.29 7.52 8.32
C VAL A 263 -12.17 8.76 8.46
N GLU A 264 -11.83 9.67 9.38
CA GLU A 264 -12.53 10.95 9.58
C GLU A 264 -12.37 11.87 8.36
N ALA A 265 -11.17 12.00 7.79
CA ALA A 265 -10.97 12.78 6.57
C ALA A 265 -11.83 12.28 5.39
N VAL A 266 -12.05 10.97 5.28
CA VAL A 266 -12.95 10.38 4.28
C VAL A 266 -14.42 10.64 4.62
N ASN A 267 -14.79 10.51 5.89
CA ASN A 267 -16.13 10.80 6.36
C ASN A 267 -16.52 12.26 6.07
N ASP A 268 -15.65 13.21 6.39
CA ASP A 268 -15.86 14.64 6.21
C ASP A 268 -15.91 15.01 4.72
N ALA A 269 -15.07 14.39 3.89
CA ALA A 269 -15.12 14.60 2.44
C ALA A 269 -16.46 14.17 1.82
N MET A 270 -17.10 13.15 2.38
CA MET A 270 -18.37 12.61 1.93
C MET A 270 -19.58 13.28 2.58
N GLU A 271 -19.39 14.05 3.65
CA GLU A 271 -20.46 14.67 4.42
C GLU A 271 -21.30 15.62 3.53
N GLY A 272 -22.62 15.44 3.57
CA GLY A 272 -23.56 16.26 2.78
C GLY A 272 -23.53 16.00 1.27
N PHE A 273 -22.73 15.05 0.77
CA PHE A 273 -22.70 14.72 -0.64
C PHE A 273 -24.05 14.14 -1.11
N THR A 274 -24.57 14.67 -2.22
CA THR A 274 -25.83 14.21 -2.83
C THR A 274 -25.56 13.45 -4.13
N VAL A 275 -25.95 12.18 -4.18
CA VAL A 275 -25.91 11.33 -5.39
C VAL A 275 -26.70 11.97 -6.55
N LYS A 276 -26.29 11.66 -7.78
CA LYS A 276 -26.87 12.21 -9.01
C LYS A 276 -27.82 11.22 -9.70
N GLY A 277 -28.40 11.64 -10.82
CA GLY A 277 -29.41 10.86 -11.56
C GLY A 277 -28.94 9.49 -12.04
N SER A 278 -27.63 9.27 -12.10
CA SER A 278 -27.01 7.99 -12.41
C SER A 278 -25.71 7.77 -11.62
N PRO A 279 -25.24 6.50 -11.49
CA PRO A 279 -23.94 6.21 -10.90
C PRO A 279 -22.76 6.90 -11.61
N ALA A 280 -22.82 7.02 -12.94
CA ALA A 280 -21.77 7.70 -13.70
C ALA A 280 -21.70 9.21 -13.41
N GLU A 281 -22.86 9.88 -13.33
CA GLU A 281 -22.92 11.29 -12.92
C GLU A 281 -22.52 11.48 -11.46
N THR A 282 -22.84 10.51 -10.59
CA THR A 282 -22.44 10.51 -9.18
C THR A 282 -20.93 10.47 -9.06
N LEU A 283 -20.27 9.53 -9.76
CA LEU A 283 -18.81 9.44 -9.78
C LEU A 283 -18.17 10.71 -10.35
N ALA A 284 -18.68 11.24 -11.46
CA ALA A 284 -18.17 12.47 -12.05
C ALA A 284 -18.27 13.67 -11.07
N ALA A 285 -19.35 13.75 -10.30
CA ALA A 285 -19.52 14.79 -9.28
C ALA A 285 -18.52 14.63 -8.11
N LEU A 286 -18.26 13.40 -7.65
CA LEU A 286 -17.26 13.11 -6.61
C LEU A 286 -15.81 13.39 -7.06
N GLN A 287 -15.55 13.23 -8.36
CA GLN A 287 -14.27 13.60 -8.96
C GLN A 287 -14.12 15.12 -9.05
N ALA A 288 -15.15 15.80 -9.55
CA ALA A 288 -15.15 17.25 -9.68
C ALA A 288 -15.09 17.98 -8.33
N GLY A 289 -15.68 17.42 -7.28
CA GLY A 289 -15.66 17.98 -5.92
C GLY A 289 -14.41 17.63 -5.10
N GLY A 290 -13.50 16.80 -5.63
CA GLY A 290 -12.26 16.42 -4.95
C GLY A 290 -12.38 15.29 -3.92
N GLN A 291 -13.58 14.75 -3.67
CA GLN A 291 -13.80 13.66 -2.70
C GLN A 291 -12.95 12.43 -3.02
N THR A 292 -12.96 11.99 -4.28
CA THR A 292 -12.15 10.84 -4.72
C THR A 292 -10.65 11.05 -4.54
N ALA A 293 -10.16 12.30 -4.63
CA ALA A 293 -8.76 12.62 -4.37
C ALA A 293 -8.43 12.49 -2.87
N THR A 294 -9.30 13.01 -1.99
CA THR A 294 -9.15 12.85 -0.53
C THR A 294 -9.17 11.38 -0.14
N ILE A 295 -10.11 10.59 -0.66
CA ILE A 295 -10.21 9.16 -0.39
C ILE A 295 -8.97 8.43 -0.87
N ARG A 296 -8.49 8.73 -2.08
CA ARG A 296 -7.24 8.16 -2.61
C ARG A 296 -6.04 8.49 -1.73
N THR A 297 -5.89 9.75 -1.30
CA THR A 297 -4.80 10.15 -0.39
C THR A 297 -4.87 9.42 0.94
N ALA A 298 -6.06 9.31 1.54
CA ALA A 298 -6.26 8.56 2.77
C ALA A 298 -5.94 7.07 2.59
N SER A 299 -6.38 6.46 1.49
CA SER A 299 -6.12 5.05 1.17
C SER A 299 -4.63 4.74 0.95
N LEU A 300 -3.86 5.70 0.44
CA LEU A 300 -2.41 5.57 0.18
C LEU A 300 -1.53 5.92 1.39
N SER A 301 -2.09 6.50 2.46
CA SER A 301 -1.31 6.87 3.64
C SER A 301 -0.68 5.65 4.30
N GLN A 302 0.62 5.75 4.59
CA GLN A 302 1.41 4.73 5.27
C GLN A 302 1.73 5.10 6.72
N ALA A 303 1.15 6.18 7.25
CA ALA A 303 1.54 6.69 8.55
C ALA A 303 1.27 5.72 9.72
N ALA A 304 0.17 4.97 9.68
CA ALA A 304 -0.08 3.96 10.71
C ALA A 304 0.91 2.78 10.64
N PRO A 305 1.16 2.15 9.48
CA PRO A 305 2.24 1.18 9.29
C PRO A 305 3.63 1.70 9.69
N GLU A 306 4.04 2.88 9.22
CA GLU A 306 5.36 3.45 9.52
C GLU A 306 5.53 3.76 11.02
N ALA A 307 4.45 4.19 11.68
CA ALA A 307 4.46 4.39 13.13
C ALA A 307 4.62 3.05 13.89
N LEU A 308 4.00 1.97 13.39
CA LEU A 308 4.17 0.63 13.94
C LEU A 308 5.60 0.12 13.77
N ASP A 309 6.18 0.27 12.58
CA ASP A 309 7.56 -0.11 12.27
C ASP A 309 8.55 0.56 13.23
N ALA A 310 8.42 1.88 13.40
CA ALA A 310 9.27 2.68 14.29
C ALA A 310 9.28 2.17 15.74
N VAL A 311 8.19 1.57 16.21
CA VAL A 311 8.06 1.05 17.58
C VAL A 311 7.99 -0.48 17.63
N PHE A 312 8.31 -1.18 16.54
CA PHE A 312 8.07 -2.62 16.42
C PHE A 312 8.73 -3.42 17.55
N SER A 313 9.94 -3.02 17.97
CA SER A 313 10.66 -3.65 19.09
C SER A 313 9.93 -3.60 20.44
N LEU A 314 8.91 -2.75 20.57
CA LEU A 314 8.14 -2.53 21.80
C LEU A 314 6.78 -3.24 21.80
N ILE A 315 6.33 -3.82 20.68
CA ILE A 315 4.95 -4.30 20.55
C ILE A 315 4.65 -5.51 21.44
N THR A 316 5.67 -6.31 21.81
CA THR A 316 5.52 -7.44 22.74
C THR A 316 5.65 -7.01 24.20
N ASN A 317 5.93 -5.73 24.48
CA ASN A 317 6.14 -5.23 25.83
C ASN A 317 4.83 -5.25 26.63
N THR A 318 4.85 -5.92 27.79
CA THR A 318 3.67 -6.08 28.65
C THR A 318 3.55 -5.01 29.74
N ASN A 319 4.48 -4.03 29.80
CA ASN A 319 4.48 -2.97 30.79
C ASN A 319 3.34 -1.96 30.50
N PRO A 320 2.39 -1.78 31.42
CA PRO A 320 1.29 -0.83 31.24
C PRO A 320 1.75 0.62 31.04
N ALA A 321 2.89 1.02 31.61
CA ALA A 321 3.43 2.36 31.43
C ALA A 321 3.94 2.59 29.99
N THR A 322 4.59 1.57 29.41
CA THR A 322 5.02 1.61 28.00
C THR A 322 3.81 1.62 27.07
N GLN A 323 2.78 0.81 27.35
CA GLN A 323 1.53 0.83 26.58
C GLN A 323 0.87 2.22 26.61
N ALA A 324 0.77 2.85 27.78
CA ALA A 324 0.18 4.18 27.91
C ALA A 324 1.02 5.25 27.16
N ALA A 325 2.34 5.16 27.21
CA ALA A 325 3.22 6.06 26.48
C ALA A 325 3.17 5.84 24.96
N LEU A 326 3.04 4.59 24.49
CA LEU A 326 2.78 4.27 23.08
C LEU A 326 1.44 4.85 22.62
N GLN A 327 0.41 4.81 23.47
CA GLN A 327 -0.88 5.43 23.16
C GLN A 327 -0.76 6.95 23.05
N ALA A 328 -0.02 7.60 23.95
CA ALA A 328 0.24 9.04 23.88
C ALA A 328 1.02 9.41 22.60
N LEU A 329 2.03 8.61 22.23
CA LEU A 329 2.75 8.77 20.97
C LEU A 329 1.83 8.58 19.76
N GLY A 330 1.00 7.54 19.74
CA GLY A 330 0.03 7.29 18.67
C GLY A 330 -0.96 8.44 18.50
N VAL A 331 -1.43 9.03 19.60
CA VAL A 331 -2.28 10.24 19.59
C VAL A 331 -1.54 11.43 18.99
N ALA A 332 -0.29 11.68 19.39
CA ALA A 332 0.52 12.78 18.87
C ALA A 332 0.82 12.63 17.36
N ILE A 333 1.07 11.39 16.92
CA ILE A 333 1.25 11.07 15.50
C ILE A 333 -0.05 11.36 14.73
N GLY A 334 -1.18 10.86 15.23
CA GLY A 334 -2.50 11.11 14.62
C GLY A 334 -2.80 12.60 14.51
N SER A 335 -2.53 13.40 15.54
CA SER A 335 -2.77 14.85 15.51
C SER A 335 -1.70 15.64 14.76
N GLY A 336 -0.59 15.01 14.34
CA GLY A 336 0.56 15.68 13.74
C GLY A 336 1.25 16.70 14.66
N THR A 337 1.06 16.61 15.99
CA THR A 337 1.50 17.63 16.95
C THR A 337 2.03 16.99 18.24
N GLY A 338 3.13 17.54 18.78
CA GLY A 338 3.72 17.05 20.04
C GLY A 338 4.40 15.69 19.95
N ILE A 339 4.77 15.25 18.75
CA ILE A 339 5.35 13.91 18.50
C ILE A 339 6.68 13.74 19.22
N ALA A 340 7.61 14.69 19.12
CA ALA A 340 8.89 14.62 19.84
C ALA A 340 8.72 14.54 21.36
N ASP A 341 7.78 15.32 21.93
CA ASP A 341 7.51 15.30 23.37
C ASP A 341 6.95 13.94 23.81
N ALA A 342 6.00 13.39 23.06
CA ALA A 342 5.44 12.07 23.34
C ALA A 342 6.48 10.94 23.17
N ALA A 343 7.34 11.01 22.15
CA ALA A 343 8.43 10.06 21.96
C ALA A 343 9.47 10.14 23.07
N ASN A 344 9.81 11.35 23.53
CA ASN A 344 10.69 11.55 24.68
C ASN A 344 10.07 11.01 25.99
N ALA A 345 8.76 11.16 26.18
CA ALA A 345 8.06 10.56 27.31
C ALA A 345 8.06 9.02 27.24
N LEU A 346 7.89 8.43 26.05
CA LEU A 346 8.04 7.00 25.83
C LEU A 346 9.46 6.53 26.19
N ASN A 347 10.50 7.23 25.73
CA ASN A 347 11.90 6.92 26.03
C ASN A 347 12.22 6.91 27.53
N GLN A 348 11.50 7.69 28.34
CA GLN A 348 11.66 7.67 29.81
C GLN A 348 11.10 6.39 30.45
N THR A 349 10.23 5.65 29.77
CA THR A 349 9.70 4.36 30.24
C THR A 349 10.58 3.17 29.85
N LEU A 350 11.58 3.39 28.99
CA LEU A 350 12.36 2.36 28.32
C LEU A 350 13.79 2.28 28.85
N PRO A 351 14.41 1.09 28.86
CA PRO A 351 15.85 0.97 29.08
C PRO A 351 16.61 1.62 27.91
N ALA A 352 17.84 2.10 28.17
CA ALA A 352 18.63 2.87 27.21
C ALA A 352 18.83 2.18 25.84
N ASN A 353 18.85 0.84 25.79
CA ASN A 353 19.03 0.07 24.57
C ASN A 353 17.73 -0.16 23.77
N GLN A 354 16.59 0.33 24.25
CA GLN A 354 15.28 0.25 23.59
C GLN A 354 14.67 1.63 23.31
N GLN A 355 15.39 2.71 23.64
CA GLN A 355 14.94 4.07 23.34
C GLN A 355 14.90 4.32 21.83
N LEU A 356 13.88 5.05 21.39
CA LEU A 356 13.75 5.53 20.02
C LEU A 356 14.89 6.52 19.71
N PRO A 357 15.69 6.24 18.68
CA PRO A 357 16.72 7.16 18.20
C PRO A 357 16.13 8.49 17.68
N ALA A 358 16.94 9.55 17.67
CA ALA A 358 16.48 10.89 17.27
C ALA A 358 16.06 10.97 15.79
N ASP A 359 16.68 10.17 14.92
CA ASP A 359 16.30 10.03 13.50
C ASP A 359 14.95 9.35 13.34
N VAL A 360 14.62 8.34 14.17
CA VAL A 360 13.28 7.73 14.19
C VAL A 360 12.22 8.74 14.65
N ILE A 361 12.55 9.59 15.63
CA ILE A 361 11.62 10.66 16.07
C ILE A 361 11.40 11.70 14.96
N ASP A 362 12.45 12.10 14.24
CA ASP A 362 12.36 12.97 13.06
C ASP A 362 11.55 12.31 11.93
N ASP A 363 11.63 10.98 11.78
CA ASP A 363 10.77 10.23 10.85
C ASP A 363 9.30 10.32 11.24
N LEU A 364 8.97 10.07 12.50
CA LEU A 364 7.61 10.17 13.03
C LEU A 364 7.02 11.58 12.90
N GLU A 365 7.82 12.63 13.09
CA GLU A 365 7.38 14.03 12.92
C GLU A 365 6.99 14.38 11.48
N ASN A 366 7.53 13.66 10.50
CA ASN A 366 7.34 13.94 9.07
C ASN A 366 6.53 12.84 8.35
N ILE A 367 5.87 11.97 9.11
CA ILE A 367 5.28 10.71 8.63
C ILE A 367 4.14 10.90 7.59
N GLU A 368 3.50 12.06 7.57
CA GLU A 368 2.44 12.40 6.59
C GLU A 368 2.93 13.24 5.41
N THR A 369 4.08 13.87 5.57
CA THR A 369 4.59 14.86 4.62
C THR A 369 6.10 14.72 4.54
N TYR A 370 6.56 13.78 3.72
CA TYR A 370 7.91 13.84 3.19
C TYR A 370 8.02 15.08 2.29
N ASN A 371 8.25 16.25 2.89
CA ASN A 371 8.50 17.49 2.16
C ASN A 371 9.96 17.56 1.68
N ASP A 372 10.85 16.94 2.45
CA ASP A 372 12.30 17.00 2.30
C ASP A 372 12.85 15.60 1.97
N PHE A 373 12.94 15.26 0.69
CA PHE A 373 13.49 13.97 0.25
C PHE A 373 14.19 14.06 -1.12
N ILE A 374 14.98 13.03 -1.43
CA ILE A 374 15.47 12.76 -2.79
C ILE A 374 14.44 11.90 -3.51
N GLN A 375 13.83 12.45 -4.55
CA GLN A 375 12.97 11.69 -5.44
C GLN A 375 13.82 10.86 -6.40
N LEU A 376 13.69 9.53 -6.37
CA LEU A 376 14.16 8.67 -7.46
C LEU A 376 13.05 8.58 -8.52
N VAL A 377 13.28 9.17 -9.69
CA VAL A 377 12.30 9.23 -10.77
C VAL A 377 12.28 7.91 -11.54
N ASN A 378 13.45 7.42 -11.94
CA ASN A 378 13.64 6.16 -12.64
C ASN A 378 15.12 5.72 -12.58
N ALA A 379 15.38 4.46 -12.94
CA ALA A 379 16.73 3.95 -13.12
C ALA A 379 16.92 3.36 -14.52
N GLY A 380 18.13 3.46 -15.06
CA GLY A 380 18.53 2.86 -16.32
C GLY A 380 19.79 2.02 -16.16
N PHE A 381 20.10 1.20 -17.16
CA PHE A 381 21.29 0.36 -17.19
C PHE A 381 21.99 0.46 -18.56
N ASN A 382 23.33 0.50 -18.55
CA ASN A 382 24.22 0.57 -19.72
C ASN A 382 24.14 1.82 -20.60
N GLY A 383 23.41 2.86 -20.22
CA GLY A 383 23.34 4.10 -21.03
C GLY A 383 22.39 3.99 -22.21
N ASN A 384 21.59 2.92 -22.24
CA ASN A 384 20.56 2.71 -23.24
C ASN A 384 19.34 3.61 -22.93
N ALA A 385 18.52 3.93 -23.93
CA ALA A 385 17.32 4.76 -23.75
C ALA A 385 16.23 4.11 -22.85
N GLN A 386 16.37 2.83 -22.55
CA GLN A 386 15.44 2.09 -21.70
C GLN A 386 15.68 2.46 -20.23
N THR A 387 14.66 3.04 -19.61
CA THR A 387 14.61 3.30 -18.16
C THR A 387 13.43 2.57 -17.55
N TYR A 388 13.55 2.26 -16.27
CA TYR A 388 12.59 1.52 -15.48
C TYR A 388 12.09 2.41 -14.34
N SER A 389 10.77 2.45 -14.17
CA SER A 389 10.17 3.13 -13.03
C SER A 389 10.51 2.40 -11.73
N VAL A 390 10.42 3.11 -10.60
CA VAL A 390 10.65 2.53 -9.26
C VAL A 390 9.76 1.30 -9.03
N GLN A 391 8.50 1.34 -9.47
CA GLN A 391 7.59 0.20 -9.36
C GLN A 391 8.04 -1.01 -10.18
N GLN A 392 8.55 -0.80 -11.41
CA GLN A 392 9.06 -1.89 -12.24
C GLN A 392 10.29 -2.55 -11.61
N LEU A 393 11.18 -1.76 -11.01
CA LEU A 393 12.34 -2.25 -10.27
C LEU A 393 11.88 -3.13 -9.09
N ALA A 394 10.98 -2.62 -8.24
CA ALA A 394 10.46 -3.34 -7.09
C ALA A 394 9.76 -4.65 -7.50
N ASN A 395 8.88 -4.60 -8.50
CA ASN A 395 8.16 -5.76 -9.00
C ASN A 395 9.10 -6.84 -9.56
N SER A 396 10.23 -6.47 -10.15
CA SER A 396 11.20 -7.44 -10.68
C SER A 396 11.77 -8.34 -9.58
N SER A 397 12.01 -7.77 -8.40
CA SER A 397 12.47 -8.49 -7.22
C SER A 397 11.34 -9.31 -6.58
N ALA A 398 10.20 -8.67 -6.34
CA ALA A 398 9.07 -9.27 -5.63
C ALA A 398 8.47 -10.47 -6.38
N ASN A 399 8.38 -10.37 -7.71
CA ASN A 399 7.75 -11.40 -8.55
C ASN A 399 8.75 -12.37 -9.19
N ASN A 400 10.04 -12.28 -8.84
CA ASN A 400 11.11 -13.06 -9.47
C ASN A 400 11.06 -12.98 -11.01
N ALA A 401 10.84 -11.77 -11.52
CA ALA A 401 10.65 -11.45 -12.93
C ALA A 401 11.73 -10.47 -13.38
N PRO A 402 12.96 -10.94 -13.71
CA PRO A 402 14.10 -10.06 -13.95
C PRO A 402 13.89 -9.13 -15.15
N LEU A 403 14.34 -7.89 -15.02
CA LEU A 403 14.34 -6.90 -16.09
C LEU A 403 15.50 -7.18 -17.07
N ALA A 404 15.22 -7.14 -18.37
CA ALA A 404 16.24 -7.38 -19.38
C ALA A 404 17.25 -6.21 -19.45
N VAL A 405 18.54 -6.53 -19.39
CA VAL A 405 19.63 -5.56 -19.56
C VAL A 405 20.51 -6.00 -20.71
N THR A 406 20.32 -5.38 -21.87
CA THR A 406 21.05 -5.72 -23.10
C THR A 406 22.41 -5.02 -23.15
N GLY A 407 23.45 -5.75 -23.58
CA GLY A 407 24.78 -5.18 -23.82
C GLY A 407 25.73 -5.23 -22.61
N GLY A 408 25.50 -6.15 -21.67
CA GLY A 408 26.34 -6.33 -20.47
C GLY A 408 25.83 -5.61 -19.21
N PHE A 409 26.71 -5.32 -18.25
CA PHE A 409 26.37 -4.55 -17.04
C PHE A 409 27.48 -3.54 -16.73
N ASN A 410 27.49 -2.45 -17.49
CA ASN A 410 28.59 -1.48 -17.55
C ASN A 410 28.32 -0.24 -16.69
N SER A 411 27.05 0.19 -16.59
CA SER A 411 26.69 1.38 -15.83
C SER A 411 25.28 1.32 -15.26
N VAL A 412 25.09 1.99 -14.13
CA VAL A 412 23.78 2.25 -13.52
C VAL A 412 23.47 3.74 -13.68
N GLN A 413 22.31 4.06 -14.23
CA GLN A 413 21.80 5.43 -14.30
C GLN A 413 20.71 5.63 -13.26
N LEU A 414 20.77 6.73 -12.50
CA LEU A 414 19.78 7.11 -11.49
C LEU A 414 19.30 8.53 -11.78
N ASN A 415 18.04 8.69 -12.15
CA ASN A 415 17.43 9.99 -12.35
C ASN A 415 16.82 10.49 -11.04
N MET A 416 17.35 11.59 -10.51
CA MET A 416 17.02 12.05 -9.16
C MET A 416 16.69 13.54 -9.10
N ASN A 417 15.70 13.88 -8.30
CA ASN A 417 15.37 15.26 -7.93
C ASN A 417 15.45 15.45 -6.42
N LYS A 418 15.70 16.68 -6.00
CA LYS A 418 15.60 17.19 -4.64
C LYS A 418 14.21 17.79 -4.44
N MET A 419 13.49 17.28 -3.47
CA MET A 419 12.22 17.85 -3.00
C MET A 419 12.48 18.50 -1.66
N GLY A 420 12.13 19.79 -1.52
CA GLY A 420 12.41 20.56 -0.30
C GLY A 420 13.89 20.65 0.03
N ASN A 421 14.25 20.46 1.30
CA ASN A 421 15.59 20.55 1.87
C ASN A 421 16.07 19.23 2.51
N PRO A 422 16.28 18.16 1.72
CA PRO A 422 16.64 16.82 2.21
C PRO A 422 18.05 16.70 2.77
N PHE A 423 18.73 17.81 3.02
CA PHE A 423 20.07 17.86 3.64
C PHE A 423 20.13 18.87 4.79
N LYS A 424 19.02 19.55 5.13
CA LYS A 424 18.83 20.56 6.18
C LYS A 424 19.72 21.83 6.09
N THR A 425 21.04 21.77 5.81
CA THR A 425 21.94 22.93 5.54
C THR A 425 23.20 22.55 4.73
N GLY A 426 23.80 23.49 3.96
CA GLY A 426 25.11 23.31 3.31
C GLY A 426 25.15 22.31 2.13
N PHE A 427 26.33 22.04 1.54
CA PHE A 427 26.51 21.07 0.44
C PHE A 427 25.76 19.76 0.73
N SER A 428 25.10 19.19 -0.28
CA SER A 428 24.25 18.01 -0.13
C SER A 428 25.08 16.74 0.01
N GLU A 429 25.33 16.28 1.23
CA GLU A 429 26.18 15.12 1.52
C GLU A 429 25.35 13.88 1.91
N ALA A 430 25.62 12.75 1.25
CA ALA A 430 24.96 11.47 1.50
C ALA A 430 25.97 10.32 1.64
N LYS A 431 25.61 9.30 2.44
CA LYS A 431 26.28 8.01 2.44
C LYS A 431 25.56 7.07 1.46
N VAL A 432 26.29 6.33 0.64
CA VAL A 432 25.71 5.49 -0.41
C VAL A 432 26.20 4.05 -0.29
N GLY A 433 25.27 3.11 -0.38
CA GLY A 433 25.51 1.68 -0.36
C GLY A 433 25.02 1.03 -1.64
N LEU A 434 25.82 0.13 -2.19
CA LEU A 434 25.46 -0.74 -3.30
C LEU A 434 25.77 -2.19 -2.91
N SER A 435 24.81 -3.07 -3.10
CA SER A 435 25.02 -4.51 -3.05
C SER A 435 24.52 -5.10 -4.35
N TYR A 436 25.29 -5.99 -4.97
CA TYR A 436 24.73 -6.84 -6.01
C TYR A 436 25.21 -8.28 -5.86
N THR A 437 24.33 -9.21 -6.22
CA THR A 437 24.58 -10.64 -6.17
C THR A 437 24.36 -11.26 -7.54
N ILE A 438 25.36 -11.98 -8.04
CA ILE A 438 25.33 -12.69 -9.32
C ILE A 438 24.88 -14.13 -9.06
N ASN A 439 23.83 -14.57 -9.77
CA ASN A 439 23.28 -15.93 -9.74
C ASN A 439 23.05 -16.48 -8.33
N ASN A 440 22.67 -15.60 -7.39
CA ASN A 440 22.50 -15.92 -5.96
C ASN A 440 23.74 -16.56 -5.29
N ALA A 441 24.95 -16.34 -5.83
CA ALA A 441 26.16 -17.00 -5.37
C ALA A 441 27.28 -16.03 -4.95
N ASN A 442 27.62 -15.06 -5.80
CA ASN A 442 28.72 -14.13 -5.57
C ASN A 442 28.18 -12.72 -5.32
N THR A 443 28.41 -12.20 -4.12
CA THR A 443 27.95 -10.86 -3.71
C THR A 443 29.11 -9.89 -3.59
N LEU A 444 28.96 -8.70 -4.19
CA LEU A 444 29.82 -7.55 -3.93
C LEU A 444 29.01 -6.48 -3.20
N ASN A 445 29.55 -6.00 -2.09
CA ASN A 445 29.03 -4.89 -1.32
C ASN A 445 30.02 -3.72 -1.36
N ILE A 446 29.49 -2.51 -1.52
CA ILE A 446 30.23 -1.26 -1.59
C ILE A 446 29.52 -0.26 -0.69
N VAL A 447 30.28 0.41 0.17
CA VAL A 447 29.81 1.56 0.94
C VAL A 447 30.77 2.73 0.71
N VAL A 448 30.22 3.87 0.33
CA VAL A 448 30.94 5.14 0.16
C VAL A 448 30.45 6.08 1.25
N ASP A 449 31.36 6.49 2.14
CA ASP A 449 30.99 7.23 3.34
C ASP A 449 30.43 8.63 3.05
N LYS A 450 30.78 9.23 1.91
CA LYS A 450 30.38 10.60 1.56
C LYS A 450 30.36 10.83 0.05
N VAL A 451 29.19 11.20 -0.46
CA VAL A 451 28.95 11.67 -1.83
C VAL A 451 28.34 13.06 -1.74
N ASN A 452 28.98 14.03 -2.39
CA ASN A 452 28.46 15.37 -2.54
C ASN A 452 27.56 15.42 -3.78
N LEU A 453 26.33 15.87 -3.61
CA LEU A 453 25.36 16.10 -4.68
C LEU A 453 25.15 17.61 -4.83
N GLY A 454 24.90 18.05 -6.06
CA GLY A 454 24.54 19.43 -6.37
C GLY A 454 23.25 19.45 -7.18
N PHE A 455 22.34 20.33 -6.79
CA PHE A 455 21.04 20.49 -7.41
C PHE A 455 20.84 21.93 -7.87
N ASP A 456 20.07 22.14 -8.93
CA ASP A 456 19.63 23.48 -9.31
C ASP A 456 18.46 23.98 -8.45
N ASN A 457 18.00 25.20 -8.71
CA ASN A 457 16.88 25.81 -7.98
C ASN A 457 15.54 25.09 -8.19
N ALA A 458 15.40 24.29 -9.26
CA ALA A 458 14.23 23.45 -9.49
C ALA A 458 14.37 22.06 -8.84
N GLY A 459 15.46 21.82 -8.12
CA GLY A 459 15.74 20.55 -7.45
C GLY A 459 16.34 19.50 -8.38
N LYS A 460 16.68 19.80 -9.62
CA LYS A 460 17.23 18.80 -10.54
C LYS A 460 18.71 18.56 -10.26
N LEU A 461 19.16 17.31 -10.28
CA LEU A 461 20.58 16.99 -10.07
C LEU A 461 21.45 17.56 -11.20
N THR A 462 22.49 18.31 -10.84
CA THR A 462 23.42 18.96 -11.77
C THR A 462 24.86 18.52 -11.60
N SER A 463 25.25 18.06 -10.41
CA SER A 463 26.59 17.55 -10.15
C SER A 463 26.58 16.48 -9.06
N ALA A 464 27.56 15.59 -9.11
CA ALA A 464 27.82 14.62 -8.07
C ALA A 464 29.32 14.36 -8.00
N SER A 465 29.87 14.25 -6.80
CA SER A 465 31.29 13.99 -6.60
C SER A 465 31.56 13.22 -5.32
N ILE A 466 32.65 12.48 -5.29
CA ILE A 466 33.14 11.80 -4.09
C ILE A 466 34.41 12.55 -3.66
N PRO A 467 34.37 13.29 -2.54
CA PRO A 467 35.51 14.09 -2.09
C PRO A 467 36.79 13.28 -1.90
N GLN A 468 37.93 13.97 -1.98
CA GLN A 468 39.19 13.43 -1.50
C GLN A 468 39.08 13.16 0.01
N GLY A 469 39.65 12.05 0.46
CA GLY A 469 39.62 11.60 1.85
C GLY A 469 38.40 10.77 2.22
N THR A 470 37.33 10.72 1.40
CA THR A 470 36.19 9.83 1.64
C THR A 470 36.61 8.37 1.64
N ASN A 471 36.17 7.57 2.61
CA ASN A 471 36.43 6.13 2.57
C ASN A 471 35.47 5.40 1.63
N TYR A 472 36.07 4.51 0.84
CA TYR A 472 35.37 3.42 0.19
C TYR A 472 35.59 2.14 1.00
N SER A 473 34.52 1.41 1.26
CA SER A 473 34.57 0.08 1.84
C SER A 473 34.00 -0.91 0.85
N PHE A 474 34.71 -2.01 0.63
CA PHE A 474 34.31 -3.08 -0.27
C PHE A 474 34.37 -4.41 0.47
N THR A 475 33.37 -5.26 0.25
CA THR A 475 33.40 -6.65 0.69
C THR A 475 32.85 -7.56 -0.39
N THR A 476 33.53 -8.68 -0.60
CA THR A 476 33.05 -9.79 -1.42
C THR A 476 32.62 -10.94 -0.52
N ALA A 477 31.60 -11.69 -0.94
CA ALA A 477 31.16 -12.93 -0.32
C ALA A 477 30.82 -13.96 -1.41
N GLY A 478 31.04 -15.25 -1.14
CA GLY A 478 30.85 -16.33 -2.11
C GLY A 478 32.15 -17.06 -2.41
N THR A 479 32.56 -17.10 -3.68
CA THR A 479 33.77 -17.83 -4.14
C THR A 479 35.03 -17.40 -3.38
N GLN A 480 35.16 -16.12 -3.06
CA GLN A 480 36.23 -15.61 -2.21
C GLN A 480 35.70 -14.49 -1.32
N THR A 481 35.95 -14.55 -0.02
CA THR A 481 35.55 -13.52 0.92
C THR A 481 36.75 -12.63 1.25
N THR A 482 36.68 -11.35 0.85
CA THR A 482 37.68 -10.35 1.20
C THR A 482 37.02 -9.01 1.49
N SER A 483 37.61 -8.21 2.39
CA SER A 483 37.15 -6.87 2.72
C SER A 483 38.31 -5.88 2.70
N VAL A 484 38.06 -4.66 2.20
CA VAL A 484 39.04 -3.58 2.18
C VAL A 484 38.36 -2.25 2.41
N GLN A 485 38.96 -1.39 3.22
CA GLN A 485 38.58 0.01 3.38
C GLN A 485 39.76 0.89 2.95
N SER A 486 39.48 1.94 2.19
CA SER A 486 40.53 2.87 1.79
C SER A 486 39.99 4.27 1.52
N ALA A 487 40.77 5.29 1.88
CA ALA A 487 40.47 6.66 1.55
C ALA A 487 40.63 6.93 0.03
N ASN A 488 39.79 7.82 -0.47
CA ASN A 488 39.86 8.36 -1.81
C ASN A 488 41.02 9.34 -1.92
N LEU A 489 41.93 9.12 -2.87
CA LEU A 489 43.17 9.90 -2.95
C LEU A 489 43.02 11.21 -3.72
N ALA A 490 41.98 11.32 -4.55
CA ALA A 490 41.62 12.50 -5.33
C ALA A 490 40.10 12.59 -5.42
N VAL A 491 39.55 13.76 -5.75
CA VAL A 491 38.11 13.92 -5.98
C VAL A 491 37.67 13.09 -7.18
N ASP A 492 36.61 12.29 -7.05
CA ASP A 492 35.96 11.64 -8.19
C ASP A 492 34.75 12.46 -8.63
N ASN A 493 34.80 13.05 -9.81
CA ASN A 493 33.64 13.71 -10.41
C ASN A 493 32.78 12.67 -11.11
N LEU A 494 31.55 12.48 -10.63
CA LEU A 494 30.60 11.55 -11.22
C LEU A 494 29.84 12.24 -12.35
N THR A 495 29.54 11.49 -13.41
CA THR A 495 28.84 12.05 -14.56
C THR A 495 27.38 12.28 -14.24
N VAL A 496 26.92 13.52 -14.37
CA VAL A 496 25.50 13.90 -14.30
C VAL A 496 25.08 14.49 -15.64
N THR A 497 23.98 14.00 -16.21
CA THR A 497 23.42 14.51 -17.46
C THR A 497 21.90 14.60 -17.32
N ASN A 498 21.35 15.81 -17.47
CA ASN A 498 19.90 16.05 -17.39
C ASN A 498 19.21 15.45 -16.13
N GLY A 499 19.80 15.58 -14.94
CA GLY A 499 19.23 15.03 -13.70
C GLY A 499 19.57 13.56 -13.45
N THR A 500 20.23 12.91 -14.40
CA THR A 500 20.62 11.50 -14.31
C THR A 500 22.08 11.37 -13.92
N LEU A 501 22.33 10.75 -12.77
CA LEU A 501 23.64 10.30 -12.31
C LEU A 501 23.99 8.99 -13.03
N SER A 502 25.16 8.94 -13.67
CA SER A 502 25.70 7.72 -14.27
C SER A 502 26.86 7.18 -13.42
N LEU A 503 26.75 5.91 -13.03
CA LEU A 503 27.71 5.20 -12.21
C LEU A 503 28.34 4.07 -13.04
N PRO A 504 29.55 4.25 -13.58
CA PRO A 504 30.26 3.20 -14.29
C PRO A 504 30.70 2.11 -13.31
N VAL A 505 30.24 0.87 -13.53
CA VAL A 505 30.50 -0.27 -12.63
C VAL A 505 31.99 -0.60 -12.60
N ASP A 506 32.64 -0.53 -13.76
CA ASP A 506 34.07 -0.78 -13.95
C ASP A 506 34.95 0.18 -13.13
N VAL A 507 34.59 1.45 -13.01
CA VAL A 507 35.32 2.44 -12.20
C VAL A 507 35.35 2.03 -10.72
N PHE A 508 34.21 1.61 -10.17
CA PHE A 508 34.14 1.16 -8.77
C PHE A 508 34.87 -0.17 -8.57
N LEU A 509 34.75 -1.11 -9.51
CA LEU A 509 35.47 -2.39 -9.48
C LEU A 509 36.98 -2.21 -9.58
N ASN A 510 37.45 -1.32 -10.46
CA ASN A 510 38.87 -1.00 -10.61
C ASN A 510 39.42 -0.32 -9.35
N LYS A 511 38.64 0.57 -8.73
CA LYS A 511 38.99 1.15 -7.43
C LYS A 511 39.17 0.07 -6.37
N ALA A 512 38.28 -0.91 -6.28
CA ALA A 512 38.43 -2.02 -5.33
C ALA A 512 39.67 -2.88 -5.66
N SER A 513 39.84 -3.24 -6.93
CA SER A 513 40.93 -4.09 -7.45
C SER A 513 42.31 -3.51 -7.18
N ASN A 514 42.46 -2.20 -7.28
CA ASN A 514 43.74 -1.53 -7.08
C ASN A 514 44.14 -1.39 -5.60
N LYS A 515 43.28 -1.79 -4.64
CA LYS A 515 43.52 -1.64 -3.20
C LYS A 515 44.05 -2.90 -2.52
N SER A 516 43.80 -4.08 -3.09
CA SER A 516 44.46 -5.31 -2.64
C SER A 516 44.62 -6.33 -3.76
N SER A 517 45.73 -7.06 -3.73
CA SER A 517 45.98 -8.20 -4.62
C SER A 517 44.92 -9.30 -4.48
N ALA A 518 44.38 -9.49 -3.26
CA ALA A 518 43.27 -10.40 -3.00
C ALA A 518 41.99 -9.97 -3.75
N PHE A 519 41.58 -8.69 -3.66
CA PHE A 519 40.44 -8.19 -4.43
C PHE A 519 40.67 -8.33 -5.93
N LYS A 520 41.86 -7.99 -6.42
CA LYS A 520 42.21 -8.12 -7.84
C LYS A 520 42.06 -9.57 -8.34
N ALA A 521 42.45 -10.56 -7.53
CA ALA A 521 42.27 -11.96 -7.85
C ALA A 521 40.80 -12.41 -7.81
N ALA A 522 39.99 -11.82 -6.92
CA ALA A 522 38.58 -12.15 -6.76
C ALA A 522 37.67 -11.60 -7.89
N MET A 523 37.95 -10.39 -8.41
CA MET A 523 36.98 -9.60 -9.20
C MET A 523 36.37 -10.29 -10.42
N ALA A 524 37.08 -11.20 -11.08
CA ALA A 524 36.53 -11.91 -12.24
C ALA A 524 35.24 -12.71 -11.94
N SER A 525 35.05 -13.13 -10.69
CA SER A 525 33.85 -13.84 -10.20
C SER A 525 32.73 -12.91 -9.76
N TYR A 526 33.02 -11.61 -9.64
CA TYR A 526 32.10 -10.56 -9.19
C TYR A 526 31.75 -9.58 -10.32
N THR A 527 32.22 -9.80 -11.54
CA THR A 527 31.83 -9.02 -12.72
C THR A 527 30.67 -9.72 -13.44
N PRO A 528 29.48 -9.08 -13.55
CA PRO A 528 28.36 -9.66 -14.27
C PRO A 528 28.65 -9.83 -15.77
N LYS A 529 28.13 -10.91 -16.36
CA LYS A 529 28.32 -11.31 -17.76
C LYS A 529 26.98 -11.62 -18.42
N SER A 530 26.96 -11.65 -19.75
CA SER A 530 25.78 -12.12 -20.51
C SER A 530 25.37 -13.52 -20.03
N GLY A 531 24.07 -13.70 -19.78
CA GLY A 531 23.47 -14.88 -19.20
C GLY A 531 23.30 -14.84 -17.67
N ASP A 532 23.94 -13.90 -16.98
CA ASP A 532 23.82 -13.79 -15.52
C ASP A 532 22.49 -13.16 -15.09
N LYS A 533 22.00 -13.62 -13.93
CA LYS A 533 20.96 -12.93 -13.16
C LYS A 533 21.62 -12.13 -12.04
N VAL A 534 21.30 -10.84 -11.96
CA VAL A 534 21.88 -9.92 -10.98
C VAL A 534 20.79 -9.34 -10.10
N SER A 535 20.86 -9.63 -8.81
CA SER A 535 20.03 -9.00 -7.79
C SER A 535 20.77 -7.79 -7.25
N ILE A 536 20.26 -6.58 -7.47
CA ILE A 536 20.87 -5.32 -7.04
C ILE A 536 20.05 -4.68 -5.91
N LYS A 537 20.76 -4.08 -4.95
CA LYS A 537 20.20 -3.24 -3.89
C LYS A 537 21.02 -1.96 -3.83
N VAL A 538 20.34 -0.82 -3.90
CA VAL A 538 20.95 0.50 -3.72
C VAL A 538 20.31 1.14 -2.51
N SER A 539 21.13 1.72 -1.65
CA SER A 539 20.71 2.41 -0.44
C SER A 539 21.41 3.77 -0.37
N MET A 540 20.68 4.80 0.06
CA MET A 540 21.21 6.11 0.39
C MET A 540 20.75 6.45 1.79
N GLY A 541 21.64 7.01 2.59
CA GLY A 541 21.30 7.40 3.94
C GLY A 541 22.17 8.52 4.49
N ALA A 542 21.96 8.75 5.77
CA ALA A 542 22.57 9.82 6.52
C ALA A 542 24.09 9.72 6.62
N THR A 543 24.75 10.88 6.67
CA THR A 543 26.09 11.00 7.29
C THR A 543 25.90 11.46 8.74
N ALA A 544 26.98 11.53 9.54
CA ALA A 544 26.90 11.87 10.97
C ALA A 544 26.13 13.17 11.29
N ASN A 545 25.96 14.08 10.31
CA ASN A 545 25.30 15.37 10.47
C ASN A 545 24.19 15.65 9.43
N THR A 546 23.80 14.68 8.59
CA THR A 546 22.79 14.90 7.53
C THR A 546 21.75 13.80 7.51
N THR A 547 20.46 14.13 7.59
CA THR A 547 19.36 13.20 7.31
C THR A 547 19.13 13.20 5.80
N VAL A 548 19.22 12.05 5.12
CA VAL A 548 18.93 11.94 3.67
C VAL A 548 17.90 10.84 3.45
N ARG A 549 16.74 11.23 2.91
CA ARG A 549 15.60 10.35 2.63
C ARG A 549 15.46 10.15 1.13
N VAL A 550 14.96 8.99 0.69
CA VAL A 550 14.71 8.68 -0.72
C VAL A 550 13.27 8.23 -0.88
N GLY A 551 12.58 8.65 -1.94
CA GLY A 551 11.21 8.22 -2.24
C GLY A 551 10.87 8.31 -3.73
N SER A 552 9.74 7.74 -4.15
CA SER A 552 9.25 7.86 -5.53
C SER A 552 8.48 9.16 -5.81
N GLY A 553 8.18 9.94 -4.76
CA GLY A 553 7.43 11.20 -4.87
C GLY A 553 5.90 11.05 -4.96
N ASN A 554 5.40 9.88 -4.56
CA ASN A 554 3.98 9.56 -4.37
C ASN A 554 3.55 9.59 -2.89
N GLY A 555 4.39 10.13 -2.00
CA GLY A 555 4.12 10.17 -0.56
C GLY A 555 4.58 8.93 0.22
N THR A 556 5.23 7.96 -0.44
CA THR A 556 5.79 6.77 0.21
C THR A 556 7.33 6.83 0.19
N PRO A 557 8.02 6.57 1.31
CA PRO A 557 9.47 6.46 1.35
C PRO A 557 9.91 5.21 0.57
N ALA A 558 11.14 5.25 0.07
CA ALA A 558 11.76 4.07 -0.52
C ALA A 558 12.11 3.05 0.58
N THR A 559 12.16 1.77 0.24
CA THR A 559 12.35 0.69 1.21
C THR A 559 13.66 0.83 1.97
N SER A 560 13.64 0.52 3.27
CA SER A 560 14.85 0.40 4.09
C SER A 560 15.73 -0.77 3.61
N ILE A 561 16.98 -0.48 3.27
CA ILE A 561 17.96 -1.43 2.73
C ILE A 561 19.27 -1.29 3.50
N THR A 562 19.71 -2.43 4.05
CA THR A 562 21.03 -2.57 4.65
C THR A 562 22.07 -3.04 3.63
N VAL A 563 23.20 -2.34 3.56
CA VAL A 563 24.40 -2.74 2.81
C VAL A 563 25.58 -2.85 3.77
N ASN A 564 26.15 -4.05 3.87
CA ASN A 564 27.28 -4.35 4.75
C ASN A 564 28.56 -4.59 3.93
N ALA A 565 29.50 -3.65 3.98
CA ALA A 565 30.80 -3.72 3.33
C ALA A 565 31.93 -3.89 4.36
N GLY A 566 31.81 -4.90 5.22
CA GLY A 566 32.85 -5.26 6.19
C GLY A 566 32.82 -4.32 7.39
N GLN A 567 33.85 -3.46 7.52
CA GLN A 567 33.95 -2.49 8.62
C GLN A 567 32.99 -1.30 8.47
N ALA A 568 32.33 -1.16 7.32
CA ALA A 568 31.29 -0.17 7.11
C ALA A 568 29.95 -0.85 6.83
N SER A 569 28.91 -0.32 7.47
CA SER A 569 27.52 -0.63 7.17
C SER A 569 26.78 0.66 6.81
N LEU A 570 25.75 0.53 5.99
CA LEU A 570 24.74 1.54 5.75
C LEU A 570 23.37 0.88 5.90
N LEU A 571 22.57 1.39 6.84
CA LEU A 571 21.12 1.28 6.79
C LEU A 571 20.61 2.60 6.21
N GLY A 572 19.87 2.52 5.11
CA GLY A 572 19.34 3.70 4.42
C GLY A 572 18.13 3.34 3.56
N GLN A 573 17.58 4.32 2.86
CA GLN A 573 16.42 4.15 1.99
C GLN A 573 16.86 3.97 0.53
N GLY A 574 16.19 3.08 -0.20
CA GLY A 574 16.46 2.93 -1.63
C GLY A 574 15.63 1.86 -2.31
N VAL A 575 16.21 1.26 -3.35
CA VAL A 575 15.49 0.35 -4.25
C VAL A 575 16.25 -0.96 -4.46
N ASN A 576 15.49 -2.02 -4.71
CA ASN A 576 16.01 -3.30 -5.15
C ASN A 576 15.50 -3.64 -6.56
N ALA A 577 16.25 -4.47 -7.29
CA ALA A 577 15.82 -5.00 -8.57
C ALA A 577 16.46 -6.36 -8.86
N GLN A 578 15.82 -7.16 -9.70
CA GLN A 578 16.43 -8.30 -10.38
C GLN A 578 16.60 -8.00 -11.85
N LEU A 579 17.78 -8.32 -12.38
CA LEU A 579 18.18 -8.04 -13.75
C LEU A 579 18.60 -9.35 -14.43
N ALA A 580 18.25 -9.51 -15.70
CA ALA A 580 18.77 -10.54 -16.58
C ALA A 580 19.71 -9.89 -17.60
N ILE A 581 21.00 -10.20 -17.49
CA ILE A 581 22.02 -9.65 -18.38
C ILE A 581 22.01 -10.42 -19.70
N GLN A 582 21.84 -9.70 -20.81
CA GLN A 582 21.74 -10.24 -22.17
C GLN A 582 22.94 -9.86 -23.01
#